data_AF-A0A927ZZ78-F1
#
_entry.id   AF-A0A927ZZ78-F1
#
_cell.length_a   1.000
_cell.length_b   1.000
_cell.length_c   1.000
_cell.angle_alpha   90.00
_cell.angle_beta   90.00
_cell.angle_gamma   90.00
#
_symmetry.space_group_name_H-M   'P 1'
#
loop_
_entity.id
_entity.type
_entity.pdbx_description
1 polymer ?
#
loop_
_entity_poly.entity_id
_entity_poly.type
_entity_poly.pdbx_seq_one_letter_code
_entity_poly.pdbx_strand_id
1 'polypeptide(L)'
;MSTVKACLDQNDFSPKEQSRCNKFISFLAVFALVNFFFQYTLFSTDLSIRTFIKPAALLQVVVSLSLIVVSLYIYYKNKVLHYLLRLLPCVFVSMILMNIVSNLLGAAALVLWCVASIYVNRKYFKILALRKNYLHFIVWCTALIIVGSVIAAALTHGIVTPSTVNMILFIGLVEGLGSTALLWQLLSKEIAAGQTFYEAIRYTVLIPTTFMFLLGGLLTAVPIKFFSGEYLFGEDGNDYLQMPESK
;
A
#
# COMPACT_ATOMS: atom_id res chain seq x y z
N MET A 1 40.92 -1.27 -14.54
CA MET A 1 40.86 -1.71 -13.12
C MET A 1 39.59 -1.26 -12.38
N SER A 2 38.78 -0.33 -12.93
CA SER A 2 37.50 0.12 -12.32
C SER A 2 36.29 -0.77 -12.63
N THR A 3 36.28 -1.46 -13.79
CA THR A 3 35.17 -2.30 -14.24
C THR A 3 35.05 -3.63 -13.50
N VAL A 4 36.18 -4.25 -13.14
CA VAL A 4 36.20 -5.52 -12.39
C VAL A 4 35.78 -5.32 -10.94
N LYS A 5 36.15 -4.20 -10.31
CA LYS A 5 35.73 -3.86 -8.95
C LYS A 5 34.23 -3.54 -8.88
N ALA A 6 33.69 -2.81 -9.87
CA ALA A 6 32.26 -2.57 -9.98
C ALA A 6 31.43 -3.86 -10.20
N CYS A 7 31.94 -4.81 -11.00
CA CYS A 7 31.28 -6.11 -11.18
C CYS A 7 31.36 -7.01 -9.94
N LEU A 8 32.47 -6.97 -9.20
CA LEU A 8 32.63 -7.70 -7.93
C LEU A 8 31.74 -7.10 -6.82
N ASP A 9 31.67 -5.77 -6.71
CA ASP A 9 30.80 -5.09 -5.76
C ASP A 9 29.30 -5.30 -6.10
N GLN A 10 28.91 -5.35 -7.38
CA GLN A 10 27.54 -5.69 -7.78
C GLN A 10 27.15 -7.14 -7.43
N ASN A 11 28.09 -8.08 -7.58
CA ASN A 11 27.86 -9.49 -7.26
C ASN A 11 27.74 -9.77 -5.76
N ASP A 12 28.35 -8.95 -4.89
CA ASP A 12 28.19 -9.05 -3.43
C ASP A 12 27.00 -8.21 -2.90
N PHE A 13 26.56 -7.21 -3.66
CA PHE A 13 25.44 -6.35 -3.30
C PHE A 13 24.08 -7.05 -3.47
N SER A 14 23.87 -7.71 -4.61
CA SER A 14 22.61 -8.39 -4.96
C SER A 14 22.18 -9.49 -3.96
N PRO A 15 23.07 -10.39 -3.49
CA PRO A 15 22.69 -11.45 -2.53
C PRO A 15 22.23 -10.91 -1.18
N LYS A 16 22.85 -9.81 -0.72
CA LYS A 16 22.53 -9.17 0.56
C LYS A 16 21.17 -8.47 0.52
N GLU A 17 20.88 -7.76 -0.57
CA GLU A 17 19.59 -7.11 -0.79
C GLU A 17 18.48 -8.14 -1.00
N GLN A 18 18.75 -9.23 -1.73
CA GLN A 18 17.81 -10.35 -1.88
C GLN A 18 17.52 -11.04 -0.55
N SER A 19 18.54 -11.22 0.30
CA SER A 19 18.36 -11.77 1.66
C SER A 19 17.47 -10.89 2.53
N ARG A 20 17.63 -9.55 2.46
CA ARG A 20 16.75 -8.59 3.15
C ARG A 20 15.31 -8.67 2.63
N CYS A 21 15.14 -8.74 1.31
CA CYS A 21 13.84 -8.92 0.68
C CYS A 21 13.15 -10.19 1.17
N ASN A 22 13.82 -11.35 1.10
CA ASN A 22 13.26 -12.63 1.51
C ASN A 22 12.85 -12.62 2.99
N LYS A 23 13.67 -12.05 3.89
CA LYS A 23 13.32 -11.93 5.32
C LYS A 23 12.08 -11.08 5.53
N PHE A 24 11.99 -9.94 4.84
CA PHE A 24 10.83 -9.06 4.94
C PHE A 24 9.56 -9.72 4.41
N ILE A 25 9.63 -10.40 3.26
CA ILE A 25 8.47 -11.09 2.72
C ILE A 25 8.05 -12.27 3.60
N SER A 26 8.99 -13.07 4.12
CA SER A 26 8.66 -14.14 5.06
C SER A 26 7.95 -13.61 6.30
N PHE A 27 8.38 -12.45 6.82
CA PHE A 27 7.69 -11.80 7.92
C PHE A 27 6.25 -11.38 7.57
N LEU A 28 6.04 -10.82 6.37
CA LEU A 28 4.69 -10.50 5.87
C LEU A 28 3.81 -11.75 5.67
N ALA A 29 4.37 -12.85 5.19
CA ALA A 29 3.66 -14.11 5.04
C ALA A 29 3.23 -14.66 6.41
N VAL A 30 4.11 -14.62 7.42
CA VAL A 30 3.76 -14.98 8.80
C VAL A 30 2.65 -14.08 9.33
N PHE A 31 2.73 -12.78 9.11
CA PHE A 31 1.67 -11.84 9.50
C PHE A 31 0.33 -12.15 8.84
N ALA A 32 0.32 -12.46 7.53
CA ALA A 32 -0.89 -12.85 6.81
C ALA A 32 -1.51 -14.13 7.39
N LEU A 33 -0.69 -15.15 7.70
CA LEU A 33 -1.15 -16.40 8.31
C LEU A 33 -1.69 -16.21 9.73
N VAL A 34 -1.04 -15.37 10.54
CA VAL A 34 -1.51 -15.04 11.89
C VAL A 34 -2.85 -14.30 11.84
N ASN A 35 -3.01 -13.35 10.93
CA ASN A 35 -4.29 -12.67 10.71
C ASN A 35 -5.38 -13.65 10.25
N PHE A 36 -5.07 -14.53 9.30
CA PHE A 36 -6.00 -15.54 8.85
C PHE A 36 -6.44 -16.46 9.99
N PHE A 37 -5.49 -16.94 10.80
CA PHE A 37 -5.78 -17.78 11.96
C PHE A 37 -6.68 -17.06 12.97
N PHE A 38 -6.38 -15.80 13.28
CA PHE A 38 -7.22 -14.99 14.15
C PHE A 38 -8.66 -14.86 13.61
N GLN A 39 -8.80 -14.47 12.34
CA GLN A 39 -10.12 -14.35 11.69
C GLN A 39 -10.87 -15.68 11.70
N TYR A 40 -10.19 -16.79 11.39
CA TYR A 40 -10.76 -18.13 11.44
C TYR A 40 -11.28 -18.48 12.85
N THR A 41 -10.51 -18.19 13.91
CA THR A 41 -10.96 -18.43 15.30
C THR A 41 -12.15 -17.55 15.69
N LEU A 42 -12.22 -16.32 15.18
CA LEU A 42 -13.30 -15.37 15.46
C LEU A 42 -14.63 -15.80 14.83
N PHE A 43 -14.57 -16.31 13.60
CA PHE A 43 -15.76 -16.72 12.84
C PHE A 43 -16.15 -18.19 13.02
N SER A 44 -15.29 -19.04 13.59
CA SER A 44 -15.60 -20.45 13.83
C SER A 44 -16.78 -20.63 14.78
N THR A 45 -17.65 -21.61 14.50
CA THR A 45 -18.74 -22.03 15.39
C THR A 45 -18.32 -23.15 16.36
N ASP A 46 -17.13 -23.73 16.17
CA ASP A 46 -16.62 -24.83 16.99
C ASP A 46 -16.06 -24.28 18.32
N LEU A 47 -16.58 -24.80 19.42
CA LEU A 47 -16.18 -24.39 20.77
C LEU A 47 -14.69 -24.65 21.04
N SER A 48 -14.13 -25.74 20.51
CA SER A 48 -12.72 -26.09 20.67
C SER A 48 -11.82 -25.04 20.02
N ILE A 49 -12.19 -24.56 18.84
CA ILE A 49 -11.47 -23.54 18.08
C ILE A 49 -11.61 -22.17 18.75
N ARG A 50 -12.79 -21.85 19.30
CA ARG A 50 -13.03 -20.59 20.01
C ARG A 50 -12.18 -20.43 21.28
N THR A 51 -11.74 -21.51 21.92
CA THR A 51 -10.81 -21.40 23.05
C THR A 51 -9.50 -20.70 22.67
N PHE A 52 -9.11 -20.75 21.40
CA PHE A 52 -7.91 -20.11 20.87
C PHE A 52 -8.08 -18.62 20.55
N ILE A 53 -9.27 -18.02 20.69
CA ILE A 53 -9.48 -16.59 20.37
C ILE A 53 -8.54 -15.69 21.17
N LYS A 54 -8.42 -15.91 22.49
CA LYS A 54 -7.56 -15.10 23.36
C LYS A 54 -6.07 -15.20 22.98
N PRO A 55 -5.47 -16.41 22.86
CA PRO A 55 -4.07 -16.52 22.43
C PRO A 55 -3.85 -16.03 21.00
N ALA A 56 -4.80 -16.27 20.08
CA ALA A 56 -4.72 -15.77 18.70
C ALA A 56 -4.72 -14.23 18.64
N ALA A 57 -5.58 -13.58 19.44
CA ALA A 57 -5.62 -12.12 19.55
C ALA A 57 -4.29 -11.54 20.06
N LEU A 58 -3.72 -12.13 21.12
CA LEU A 58 -2.43 -11.71 21.65
C LEU A 58 -1.32 -11.85 20.61
N LEU A 59 -1.27 -12.98 19.90
CA LEU A 59 -0.30 -13.20 18.83
C LEU A 59 -0.49 -12.17 17.70
N GLN A 60 -1.72 -11.90 17.28
CA GLN A 60 -2.02 -10.91 16.27
C GLN A 60 -1.54 -9.51 16.68
N VAL A 61 -1.79 -9.10 17.93
CA VAL A 61 -1.32 -7.80 18.45
C VAL A 61 0.20 -7.71 18.42
N VAL A 62 0.91 -8.75 18.87
CA VAL A 62 2.39 -8.78 18.89
C VAL A 62 2.97 -8.66 17.49
N VAL A 63 2.46 -9.44 16.53
CA VAL A 63 2.97 -9.40 15.14
C VAL A 63 2.59 -8.09 14.46
N SER A 64 1.40 -7.53 14.74
CA SER A 64 0.97 -6.22 14.23
C SER A 64 1.87 -5.09 14.73
N LEU A 65 2.18 -5.06 16.03
CA LEU A 65 3.11 -4.09 16.61
C LEU A 65 4.51 -4.23 16.02
N SER A 66 4.98 -5.47 15.82
CA SER A 66 6.27 -5.74 15.19
C SER A 66 6.30 -5.21 13.74
N LEU A 67 5.22 -5.38 12.98
CA LEU A 67 5.09 -4.86 11.62
C LEU A 67 5.10 -3.34 11.61
N ILE A 68 4.43 -2.68 12.55
CA ILE A 68 4.45 -1.22 12.69
C ILE A 68 5.87 -0.73 12.94
N VAL A 69 6.60 -1.32 13.89
CA VAL A 69 7.98 -0.92 14.23
C VAL A 69 8.91 -1.10 13.03
N VAL A 70 8.87 -2.26 12.36
CA VAL A 70 9.69 -2.53 11.18
C VAL A 70 9.35 -1.57 10.04
N SER A 71 8.07 -1.33 9.77
CA SER A 71 7.63 -0.41 8.72
C SER A 71 8.05 1.02 9.01
N LEU A 72 7.88 1.50 10.24
CA LEU A 72 8.33 2.83 10.67
C LEU A 72 9.84 3.00 10.50
N TYR A 73 10.63 1.99 10.91
CA TYR A 73 12.07 2.02 10.72
C TYR A 73 12.46 2.14 9.24
N ILE A 74 11.84 1.33 8.37
CA ILE A 74 12.12 1.36 6.92
C ILE A 74 11.69 2.71 6.34
N TYR A 75 10.51 3.23 6.71
CA TYR A 75 9.99 4.48 6.17
C TYR A 75 10.77 5.71 6.65
N TYR A 76 11.25 5.69 7.89
CA TYR A 76 12.13 6.71 8.43
C TYR A 76 13.46 6.74 7.66
N LYS A 77 14.10 5.58 7.51
CA LYS A 77 15.38 5.46 6.81
C LYS A 77 15.30 5.89 5.35
N ASN A 78 14.18 5.61 4.69
CA ASN A 78 13.96 5.93 3.28
C ASN A 78 13.35 7.32 3.04
N LYS A 79 13.19 8.13 4.11
CA LYS A 79 12.53 9.45 4.08
C LYS A 79 11.10 9.44 3.50
N VAL A 80 10.48 8.26 3.42
CA VAL A 80 9.08 8.08 3.01
C VAL A 80 8.16 8.82 3.96
N LEU A 81 8.44 8.78 5.27
CA LEU A 81 7.67 9.50 6.28
C LEU A 81 7.61 11.01 6.01
N HIS A 82 8.70 11.61 5.53
CA HIS A 82 8.71 13.04 5.24
C HIS A 82 7.74 13.40 4.12
N TYR A 83 7.72 12.59 3.06
CA TYR A 83 6.75 12.75 1.98
C TYR A 83 5.32 12.51 2.45
N LEU A 84 5.07 11.43 3.21
CA LEU A 84 3.74 11.12 3.72
C LEU A 84 3.20 12.24 4.62
N LEU A 85 4.04 12.78 5.52
CA LEU A 85 3.68 13.90 6.38
C LEU A 85 3.43 15.19 5.58
N ARG A 86 4.15 15.41 4.49
CA ARG A 86 3.91 16.54 3.58
C ARG A 86 2.58 16.41 2.83
N LEU A 87 2.22 15.19 2.43
CA LEU A 87 0.97 14.88 1.71
C LEU A 87 -0.25 14.94 2.65
N LEU A 88 -0.06 14.60 3.93
CA LEU A 88 -1.11 14.38 4.92
C LEU A 88 -2.11 15.55 5.06
N PRO A 89 -1.71 16.83 5.18
CA PRO A 89 -2.66 17.94 5.23
C PRO A 89 -3.54 18.01 3.98
N CYS A 90 -2.98 17.77 2.80
CA CYS A 90 -3.72 17.81 1.54
C CYS A 90 -4.71 16.65 1.43
N VAL A 91 -4.32 15.45 1.89
CA VAL A 91 -5.22 14.29 1.99
C VAL A 91 -6.38 14.59 2.92
N PHE A 92 -6.11 15.10 4.12
CA PHE A 92 -7.14 15.41 5.11
C PHE A 92 -8.19 16.40 4.58
N VAL A 93 -7.74 17.52 4.00
CA VAL A 93 -8.66 18.52 3.46
C VAL A 93 -9.42 17.95 2.25
N SER A 94 -8.78 17.16 1.39
CA SER A 94 -9.45 16.50 0.26
C SER A 94 -10.52 15.52 0.72
N MET A 95 -10.25 14.73 1.76
CA MET A 95 -11.22 13.80 2.34
C MET A 95 -12.42 14.51 2.96
N ILE A 96 -12.19 15.62 3.68
CA ILE A 96 -13.27 16.42 4.26
C ILE A 96 -14.16 17.00 3.14
N LEU A 97 -13.55 17.60 2.11
CA LEU A 97 -14.29 18.13 0.96
C LEU A 97 -15.08 17.04 0.23
N MET A 98 -14.46 15.90 -0.02
CA MET A 98 -15.10 14.77 -0.68
C MET A 98 -16.31 14.27 0.13
N ASN A 99 -16.20 14.18 1.46
CA ASN A 99 -17.30 13.78 2.33
C ASN A 99 -18.44 14.81 2.35
N ILE A 100 -18.12 16.12 2.38
CA ILE A 100 -19.13 17.18 2.30
C ILE A 100 -19.88 17.09 0.97
N VAL A 101 -19.15 16.94 -0.14
CA VAL A 101 -19.74 16.85 -1.49
C VAL A 101 -20.58 15.59 -1.63
N SER A 102 -20.13 14.43 -1.12
CA SER A 102 -20.91 13.19 -1.19
C SER A 102 -22.20 13.27 -0.37
N ASN A 103 -22.17 13.96 0.78
CA ASN A 103 -23.37 14.12 1.60
C ASN A 103 -24.39 15.10 0.98
N LEU A 104 -23.93 16.08 0.20
CA LEU A 104 -24.81 17.06 -0.46
C LEU A 104 -25.42 16.55 -1.76
N LEU A 105 -24.61 15.88 -2.59
CA LEU A 105 -24.97 15.52 -3.98
C LEU A 105 -25.11 14.00 -4.19
N GLY A 106 -24.90 13.20 -3.15
CA GLY A 106 -25.01 11.75 -3.18
C GLY A 106 -23.86 11.05 -3.92
N ALA A 107 -24.05 9.76 -4.21
CA ALA A 107 -23.02 8.90 -4.80
C ALA A 107 -22.56 9.36 -6.20
N ALA A 108 -23.43 10.02 -6.98
CA ALA A 108 -23.08 10.55 -8.31
C ALA A 108 -21.97 11.62 -8.23
N ALA A 109 -21.91 12.37 -7.12
CA ALA A 109 -20.91 13.40 -6.90
C ALA A 109 -19.51 12.83 -6.73
N LEU A 110 -19.39 11.64 -6.14
CA LEU A 110 -18.10 10.95 -6.01
C LEU A 110 -17.55 10.53 -7.37
N VAL A 111 -18.42 10.08 -8.29
CA VAL A 111 -18.02 9.73 -9.65
C VAL A 111 -17.50 10.97 -10.38
N LEU A 112 -18.24 12.08 -10.30
CA LEU A 112 -17.82 13.36 -10.90
C LEU A 112 -16.52 13.88 -10.26
N TRP A 113 -16.35 13.72 -8.95
CA TRP A 113 -15.14 14.10 -8.22
C TRP A 113 -13.92 13.32 -8.73
N CYS A 114 -14.03 11.99 -8.88
CA CYS A 114 -12.97 11.16 -9.44
C CYS A 114 -12.63 11.58 -10.89
N VAL A 115 -13.64 11.83 -11.73
CA VAL A 115 -13.41 12.29 -13.12
C VAL A 115 -12.69 13.63 -13.14
N ALA A 116 -13.13 14.59 -12.32
CA ALA A 116 -12.49 15.90 -12.19
C ALA A 116 -11.05 15.77 -11.68
N SER A 117 -10.82 14.90 -10.69
CA SER A 117 -9.49 14.65 -10.12
C SER A 117 -8.53 14.08 -11.16
N ILE A 118 -8.98 13.10 -11.96
CA ILE A 118 -8.20 12.54 -13.08
C ILE A 118 -7.84 13.64 -14.10
N TYR A 119 -8.80 14.51 -14.45
CA TYR A 119 -8.58 15.57 -15.43
C TYR A 119 -7.55 16.62 -14.96
N VAL A 120 -7.65 17.04 -13.70
CA VAL A 120 -6.73 17.98 -13.05
C VAL A 120 -5.34 17.38 -12.94
N ASN A 121 -5.25 16.11 -12.52
CA ASN A 121 -3.99 15.44 -12.22
C ASN A 121 -3.35 14.72 -13.42
N ARG A 122 -3.88 14.91 -14.65
CA ARG A 122 -3.48 14.17 -15.86
C ARG A 122 -1.97 14.19 -16.13
N LYS A 123 -1.27 15.28 -15.80
CA LYS A 123 0.20 15.41 -15.97
C LYS A 123 0.93 14.36 -15.10
N TYR A 124 0.52 14.26 -13.83
CA TYR A 124 1.12 13.35 -12.86
C TYR A 124 0.72 11.89 -13.10
N PHE A 125 -0.52 11.64 -13.54
CA PHE A 125 -0.96 10.29 -13.94
C PHE A 125 -0.15 9.72 -15.09
N LYS A 126 0.22 10.54 -16.09
CA LYS A 126 1.06 10.07 -17.22
C LYS A 126 2.43 9.55 -16.76
N ILE A 127 3.04 10.21 -15.77
CA ILE A 127 4.34 9.79 -15.21
C ILE A 127 4.21 8.44 -14.50
N LEU A 128 3.15 8.26 -13.71
CA LEU A 128 2.87 7.00 -13.03
C LEU A 128 2.51 5.87 -14.01
N ALA A 129 1.82 6.19 -15.10
CA ALA A 129 1.41 5.23 -16.12
C ALA A 129 2.59 4.55 -16.85
N LEU A 130 3.78 5.17 -16.85
CA LEU A 130 5.00 4.58 -17.40
C LEU A 130 5.49 3.38 -16.55
N ARG A 131 5.10 3.29 -15.28
CA ARG A 131 5.57 2.25 -14.34
C ARG A 131 4.58 1.09 -14.24
N LYS A 132 4.45 0.32 -15.33
CA LYS A 132 3.44 -0.76 -15.50
C LYS A 132 3.41 -1.81 -14.38
N ASN A 133 4.56 -2.23 -13.84
CA ASN A 133 4.60 -3.25 -12.77
C ASN A 133 3.90 -2.76 -11.49
N TYR A 134 4.09 -1.48 -11.15
CA TYR A 134 3.47 -0.87 -9.96
C TYR A 134 1.98 -0.63 -10.18
N LEU A 135 1.55 -0.32 -11.41
CA LEU A 135 0.14 -0.24 -11.75
C LEU A 135 -0.58 -1.58 -11.58
N HIS A 136 0.02 -2.70 -12.00
CA HIS A 136 -0.58 -4.02 -11.78
C HIS A 136 -0.74 -4.32 -10.28
N PHE A 137 0.26 -3.96 -9.47
CA PHE A 137 0.19 -4.10 -8.03
C PHE A 137 -0.93 -3.23 -7.42
N ILE A 138 -1.08 -1.98 -7.86
CA ILE A 138 -2.16 -1.09 -7.43
C ILE A 138 -3.53 -1.67 -7.79
N VAL A 139 -3.72 -2.07 -9.05
CA VAL A 139 -4.99 -2.63 -9.53
C VAL A 139 -5.38 -3.87 -8.73
N TRP A 140 -4.42 -4.75 -8.43
CA TRP A 140 -4.66 -5.92 -7.57
C TRP A 140 -5.14 -5.52 -6.17
N CYS A 141 -4.40 -4.63 -5.49
CA CYS A 141 -4.75 -4.17 -4.15
C CYS A 141 -6.12 -3.46 -4.14
N THR A 142 -6.40 -2.59 -5.11
CA THR A 142 -7.69 -1.89 -5.21
C THR A 142 -8.83 -2.86 -5.49
N ALA A 143 -8.64 -3.85 -6.37
CA ALA A 143 -9.66 -4.86 -6.65
C ALA A 143 -10.03 -5.65 -5.39
N LEU A 144 -9.04 -6.05 -4.58
CA LEU A 144 -9.27 -6.75 -3.32
C LEU A 144 -10.01 -5.89 -2.29
N ILE A 145 -9.66 -4.60 -2.16
CA ILE A 145 -10.38 -3.66 -1.29
C ILE A 145 -11.86 -3.53 -1.72
N ILE A 146 -12.12 -3.45 -3.02
CA ILE A 146 -13.49 -3.39 -3.54
C ILE A 146 -14.25 -4.67 -3.21
N VAL A 147 -13.66 -5.84 -3.47
CA VAL A 147 -14.28 -7.13 -3.12
C VAL A 147 -14.55 -7.22 -1.62
N GLY A 148 -13.60 -6.84 -0.78
CA GLY A 148 -13.75 -6.81 0.68
C GLY A 148 -14.87 -5.87 1.15
N SER A 149 -15.00 -4.69 0.55
CA SER A 149 -16.05 -3.71 0.90
C SER A 149 -17.45 -4.16 0.46
N VAL A 150 -17.59 -4.78 -0.72
CA VAL A 150 -18.87 -5.38 -1.17
C VAL A 150 -19.32 -6.48 -0.22
N ILE A 151 -18.38 -7.30 0.24
CA ILE A 151 -18.62 -8.37 1.21
C ILE A 151 -19.02 -7.80 2.58
N ALA A 152 -18.32 -6.79 3.06
CA ALA A 152 -18.66 -6.11 4.31
C ALA A 152 -20.08 -5.52 4.25
N ALA A 153 -20.45 -4.92 3.13
CA ALA A 153 -21.81 -4.44 2.91
C ALA A 153 -22.84 -5.59 2.92
N ALA A 154 -22.55 -6.72 2.27
CA ALA A 154 -23.43 -7.90 2.29
C ALA A 154 -23.64 -8.45 3.71
N LEU A 155 -22.60 -8.43 4.55
CA LEU A 155 -22.70 -8.79 5.97
C LEU A 155 -23.61 -7.83 6.73
N THR A 156 -23.47 -6.51 6.53
CA THR A 156 -24.31 -5.51 7.22
C THR A 156 -25.78 -5.58 6.81
N HIS A 157 -26.08 -6.10 5.62
CA HIS A 157 -27.44 -6.33 5.12
C HIS A 157 -28.02 -7.70 5.50
N GLY A 158 -27.35 -8.47 6.38
CA GLY A 158 -27.90 -9.70 6.96
C GLY A 158 -27.76 -10.96 6.09
N ILE A 159 -26.96 -10.93 5.03
CA ILE A 159 -26.69 -12.09 4.16
C ILE A 159 -25.58 -12.96 4.77
N VAL A 160 -25.76 -13.40 6.02
CA VAL A 160 -24.74 -14.18 6.74
C VAL A 160 -25.12 -15.66 6.74
N THR A 161 -24.62 -16.37 5.74
CA THR A 161 -24.68 -17.84 5.70
C THR A 161 -23.31 -18.43 6.03
N PRO A 162 -23.21 -19.70 6.48
CA PRO A 162 -21.92 -20.37 6.65
C PRO A 162 -21.04 -20.35 5.40
N SER A 163 -21.64 -20.43 4.19
CA SER A 163 -20.90 -20.30 2.94
C SER A 163 -20.36 -18.88 2.73
N THR A 164 -21.14 -17.85 3.08
CA THR A 164 -20.66 -16.45 3.06
C THR A 164 -19.42 -16.33 3.93
N VAL A 165 -19.46 -16.78 5.19
CA VAL A 165 -18.34 -16.69 6.14
C VAL A 165 -17.08 -17.40 5.63
N ASN A 166 -17.23 -18.62 5.08
CA ASN A 166 -16.09 -19.35 4.50
C ASN A 166 -15.48 -18.64 3.30
N MET A 167 -16.32 -18.03 2.44
CA MET A 167 -15.86 -17.23 1.32
C MET A 167 -15.07 -15.99 1.77
N ILE A 168 -15.49 -15.34 2.87
CA ILE A 168 -14.76 -14.20 3.46
C ILE A 168 -13.38 -14.61 3.95
N LEU A 169 -13.31 -15.73 4.68
CA LEU A 169 -12.04 -16.25 5.18
C LEU A 169 -11.10 -16.62 4.03
N PHE A 170 -11.61 -17.24 2.97
CA PHE A 170 -10.84 -17.55 1.78
C PHE A 170 -10.31 -16.29 1.08
N ILE A 171 -11.16 -15.27 0.91
CA ILE A 171 -10.76 -14.01 0.28
C ILE A 171 -9.72 -13.27 1.12
N GLY A 172 -9.88 -13.23 2.45
CA GLY A 172 -8.88 -12.64 3.34
C GLY A 172 -7.52 -13.34 3.27
N LEU A 173 -7.51 -14.67 3.09
CA LEU A 173 -6.28 -15.43 2.88
C LEU A 173 -5.62 -15.10 1.54
N VAL A 174 -6.42 -15.05 0.45
CA VAL A 174 -5.95 -14.69 -0.90
C VAL A 174 -5.43 -13.25 -0.91
N GLU A 175 -6.09 -12.33 -0.21
CA GLU A 175 -5.64 -10.96 -0.05
C GLU A 175 -4.28 -10.90 0.65
N GLY A 176 -4.14 -11.54 1.82
CA GLY A 176 -2.90 -11.52 2.59
C GLY A 176 -1.72 -12.16 1.85
N LEU A 177 -1.87 -13.42 1.44
CA LEU A 177 -0.79 -14.17 0.78
C LEU A 177 -0.57 -13.73 -0.67
N GLY A 178 -1.64 -13.43 -1.40
CA GLY A 178 -1.55 -12.96 -2.79
C GLY A 178 -0.86 -11.60 -2.89
N SER A 179 -1.22 -10.64 -2.02
CA SER A 179 -0.54 -9.33 -1.99
C SER A 179 0.93 -9.46 -1.60
N THR A 180 1.24 -10.38 -0.68
CA THR A 180 2.61 -10.69 -0.26
C THR A 180 3.43 -11.31 -1.39
N ALA A 181 2.83 -12.24 -2.15
CA ALA A 181 3.47 -12.88 -3.31
C ALA A 181 3.71 -11.88 -4.46
N LEU A 182 2.76 -10.99 -4.74
CA LEU A 182 2.95 -9.94 -5.75
C LEU A 182 4.00 -8.92 -5.32
N LEU A 183 4.02 -8.56 -4.04
CA LEU A 183 5.07 -7.71 -3.48
C LEU A 183 6.46 -8.36 -3.62
N TRP A 184 6.57 -9.66 -3.33
CA TRP A 184 7.81 -10.42 -3.59
C TRP A 184 8.25 -10.27 -5.04
N GLN A 185 7.34 -10.56 -5.99
CA GLN A 185 7.66 -10.54 -7.42
C GLN A 185 8.12 -9.15 -7.86
N LEU A 186 7.44 -8.10 -7.40
CA LEU A 186 7.80 -6.72 -7.67
C LEU A 186 9.18 -6.38 -7.11
N LEU A 187 9.42 -6.61 -5.81
CA LEU A 187 10.69 -6.28 -5.17
C LEU A 187 11.85 -7.09 -5.75
N SER A 188 11.66 -8.39 -6.02
CA SER A 188 12.70 -9.23 -6.62
C SER A 188 13.07 -8.76 -8.01
N LYS A 189 12.10 -8.31 -8.81
CA LYS A 189 12.36 -7.77 -10.15
C LYS A 189 13.15 -6.46 -10.10
N GLU A 190 12.81 -5.57 -9.17
CA GLU A 190 13.50 -4.28 -9.02
C GLU A 190 14.92 -4.45 -8.44
N ILE A 191 15.12 -5.40 -7.51
CA ILE A 191 16.45 -5.77 -6.99
C ILE A 191 17.29 -6.41 -8.09
N ALA A 192 16.72 -7.30 -8.89
CA ALA A 192 17.40 -7.88 -10.06
C ALA A 192 17.77 -6.82 -11.11
N ALA A 193 17.01 -5.72 -11.19
CA ALA A 193 17.33 -4.56 -12.03
C ALA A 193 18.39 -3.63 -11.42
N GLY A 194 18.94 -3.97 -10.25
CA GLY A 194 20.03 -3.25 -9.60
C GLY A 194 19.61 -2.21 -8.55
N GLN A 195 18.33 -2.13 -8.20
CA GLN A 195 17.89 -1.25 -7.12
C GLN A 195 18.19 -1.84 -5.74
N THR A 196 18.38 -0.97 -4.76
CA THR A 196 18.47 -1.41 -3.36
C THR A 196 17.09 -1.83 -2.84
N PHE A 197 17.02 -2.74 -1.86
CA PHE A 197 15.77 -3.14 -1.22
C PHE A 197 15.00 -1.94 -0.66
N TYR A 198 15.75 -0.98 -0.11
CA TYR A 198 15.19 0.25 0.45
C TYR A 198 14.56 1.15 -0.63
N GLU A 199 15.19 1.30 -1.79
CA GLU A 199 14.63 2.04 -2.93
C GLU A 199 13.40 1.35 -3.49
N ALA A 200 13.46 0.03 -3.67
CA ALA A 200 12.33 -0.75 -4.19
C ALA A 200 11.10 -0.67 -3.26
N ILE A 201 11.30 -0.76 -1.93
CA ILE A 201 10.22 -0.53 -0.96
C ILE A 201 9.71 0.90 -1.05
N ARG A 202 10.60 1.88 -1.14
CA ARG A 202 10.20 3.29 -1.23
C ARG A 202 9.27 3.50 -2.44
N TYR A 203 9.63 2.99 -3.61
CA TYR A 203 8.75 3.06 -4.78
C TYR A 203 7.44 2.35 -4.57
N THR A 204 7.47 1.17 -3.93
CA THR A 204 6.26 0.39 -3.67
C THR A 204 5.30 1.07 -2.68
N VAL A 205 5.79 1.96 -1.83
CA VAL A 205 4.92 2.74 -0.92
C VAL A 205 4.48 4.05 -1.56
N LEU A 206 5.42 4.78 -2.16
CA LEU A 206 5.16 6.12 -2.68
C LEU A 206 4.28 6.10 -3.92
N ILE A 207 4.55 5.22 -4.89
CA ILE A 207 3.79 5.18 -6.15
C ILE A 207 2.30 4.88 -5.89
N PRO A 208 1.91 3.82 -5.16
CA PRO A 208 0.51 3.56 -4.84
C PRO A 208 -0.13 4.67 -4.01
N THR A 209 0.57 5.21 -3.00
CA THR A 209 0.01 6.26 -2.15
C THR A 209 -0.26 7.53 -2.95
N THR A 210 0.69 7.95 -3.78
CA THR A 210 0.53 9.09 -4.68
C THR A 210 -0.57 8.85 -5.71
N PHE A 211 -0.65 7.64 -6.28
CA PHE A 211 -1.72 7.30 -7.22
C PHE A 211 -3.11 7.41 -6.60
N MET A 212 -3.30 6.84 -5.40
CA MET A 212 -4.57 6.93 -4.66
C MET A 212 -4.90 8.38 -4.30
N PHE A 213 -3.90 9.16 -3.90
CA PHE A 213 -4.09 10.59 -3.65
C PHE A 213 -4.48 11.35 -4.92
N LEU A 214 -3.87 11.08 -6.07
CA LEU A 214 -4.21 11.75 -7.33
C LEU A 214 -5.60 11.36 -7.86
N LEU A 215 -6.19 10.25 -7.42
CA LEU A 215 -7.56 9.86 -7.75
C LEU A 215 -8.61 10.63 -6.94
N GLY A 216 -8.28 11.03 -5.70
CA GLY A 216 -9.19 11.73 -4.79
C GLY A 216 -8.83 13.20 -4.53
N GLY A 217 -7.63 13.62 -4.88
CA GLY A 217 -7.09 14.94 -4.56
C GLY A 217 -7.40 15.93 -5.67
N LEU A 218 -8.37 16.81 -5.45
CA LEU A 218 -8.64 17.97 -6.32
C LEU A 218 -7.85 19.22 -5.89
N LEU A 219 -7.33 19.23 -4.66
CA LEU A 219 -6.61 20.36 -4.08
C LEU A 219 -5.26 20.64 -4.74
N THR A 220 -4.73 19.69 -5.50
CA THR A 220 -3.49 19.84 -6.29
C THR A 220 -3.56 20.95 -7.34
N ALA A 221 -4.76 21.32 -7.80
CA ALA A 221 -4.99 22.46 -8.69
C ALA A 221 -4.89 23.82 -7.98
N VAL A 222 -5.07 23.86 -6.66
CA VAL A 222 -5.14 25.12 -5.93
C VAL A 222 -3.71 25.62 -5.70
N PRO A 223 -3.36 26.86 -6.12
CA PRO A 223 -2.00 27.40 -6.01
C PRO A 223 -1.66 27.88 -4.58
N ILE A 224 -2.08 27.12 -3.56
CA ILE A 224 -1.68 27.33 -2.17
C ILE A 224 -0.45 26.47 -1.94
N LYS A 225 0.61 27.03 -1.36
CA LYS A 225 1.91 26.38 -1.17
C LYS A 225 1.83 24.96 -0.59
N PHE A 226 0.90 24.67 0.32
CA PHE A 226 0.76 23.33 0.92
C PHE A 226 -0.08 22.35 0.10
N PHE A 227 -0.86 22.85 -0.85
CA PHE A 227 -1.79 22.05 -1.65
C PHE A 227 -1.36 21.94 -3.12
N SER A 228 -0.48 22.82 -3.60
CA SER A 228 -0.07 22.85 -5.01
C SER A 228 0.67 21.57 -5.42
N GLY A 229 0.37 21.09 -6.63
CA GLY A 229 1.04 19.93 -7.21
C GLY A 229 2.57 20.09 -7.33
N GLU A 230 3.06 21.31 -7.59
CA GLU A 230 4.51 21.59 -7.64
C GLU A 230 5.18 21.46 -6.28
N TYR A 231 4.53 21.91 -5.20
CA TYR A 231 5.06 21.67 -3.86
C TYR A 231 5.00 20.17 -3.55
N LEU A 232 3.88 19.49 -3.81
CA LEU A 232 3.70 18.10 -3.41
C LEU A 232 4.57 17.12 -4.20
N PHE A 233 4.76 17.35 -5.50
CA PHE A 233 5.43 16.38 -6.40
C PHE A 233 6.74 16.88 -7.00
N GLY A 234 7.09 18.15 -6.81
CA GLY A 234 8.22 18.79 -7.46
C GLY A 234 7.92 19.29 -8.88
N GLU A 235 8.89 19.96 -9.50
CA GLU A 235 8.74 20.57 -10.83
C GLU A 235 8.53 19.51 -11.93
N ASP A 236 9.29 18.41 -11.83
CA ASP A 236 9.20 17.25 -12.72
C ASP A 236 8.05 16.30 -12.35
N GLY A 237 7.41 16.53 -11.20
CA GLY A 237 6.28 15.72 -10.72
C GLY A 237 6.67 14.32 -10.25
N ASN A 238 7.97 14.06 -10.04
CA ASN A 238 8.50 12.79 -9.55
C ASN A 238 9.61 12.94 -8.52
N ASP A 239 9.91 14.15 -8.02
CA ASP A 239 11.03 14.44 -7.12
C ASP A 239 10.94 13.64 -5.83
N TYR A 240 9.72 13.33 -5.39
CA TYR A 240 9.46 12.48 -4.23
C TYR A 240 9.94 11.04 -4.39
N LEU A 241 10.27 10.60 -5.61
CA LEU A 241 10.86 9.29 -5.90
C LEU A 241 12.39 9.31 -5.73
N GLN A 242 13.04 10.45 -5.88
CA GLN A 242 14.50 10.56 -5.81
C GLN A 242 15.00 10.54 -4.36
N MET A 243 16.05 9.75 -4.05
CA MET A 243 16.72 9.84 -2.74
C MET A 243 17.33 11.24 -2.60
N PRO A 244 16.90 12.04 -1.60
CA PRO A 244 17.59 13.30 -1.37
C PRO A 244 19.03 12.96 -0.97
N GLU A 245 19.97 13.50 -1.75
CA GLU A 245 21.40 13.36 -1.51
C GLU A 245 21.69 13.62 -0.04
N SER A 246 22.45 12.72 0.59
CA SER A 246 22.90 12.93 1.96
C SER A 246 23.81 14.16 1.97
N LYS A 247 23.25 15.31 2.33
CA LYS A 247 24.03 16.42 2.89
C LYS A 247 24.33 16.11 4.34
#